data_AF-A0A8H7HK34-F1
#
_entry.id   AF-A0A8H7HK34-F1
#
_cell.length_a   1.000
_cell.length_b   1.000
_cell.length_c   1.000
_cell.angle_alpha   90.00
_cell.angle_beta   90.00
_cell.angle_gamma   90.00
#
_symmetry.space_group_name_H-M   'P 1'
#
loop_
_entity.id
_entity.type
_entity.pdbx_description
1 polymer ?
#
loop_
_entity_poly.entity_id
_entity_poly.type
_entity_poly.pdbx_seq_one_letter_code
_entity_poly.pdbx_strand_id
1 'polypeptide(L)'
;MDLRSIFAAYQRVGQFLMAVLAHEVNAGRGAQIFEPYKSWSAIAAEFRFEFSQYVRQRSPFDGYRNVSSPLAYWKSLSHHHGAQILSYLAIKLFSVLANSMPDERTGSAFSKFNTPDRAKQNAETVISMTKVLQREQRKSESSKAAANLVSRGSRSCEEAETSDIDSASESRTVENAEGDFAVTQATSAENAGQVEDELDGTDVPVEWEHAAGLDETIEPVQPGPRDTFVVALQDGIDITAAKLLNLLSDELVEPSRPLHDASGSLPIPVRGPPIYATIDSF
;
A
#
# COMPACT_ATOMS: atom_id res chain seq x y z
N MET A 1 1.44 -9.07 -25.40
CA MET A 1 0.14 -9.26 -24.73
C MET A 1 -0.02 -8.16 -23.70
N ASP A 2 -1.14 -7.45 -23.77
CA ASP A 2 -1.49 -6.42 -22.79
C ASP A 2 -1.92 -7.08 -21.48
N LEU A 3 -1.34 -6.67 -20.36
CA LEU A 3 -1.68 -7.21 -19.03
C LEU A 3 -3.01 -6.67 -18.53
N ARG A 4 -3.42 -5.48 -18.98
CA ARG A 4 -4.65 -4.80 -18.58
C ARG A 4 -5.88 -5.56 -19.04
N SER A 5 -5.85 -6.09 -20.26
CA SER A 5 -6.95 -6.88 -20.82
C SER A 5 -7.09 -8.25 -20.15
N ILE A 6 -6.01 -8.79 -19.57
CA ILE A 6 -6.01 -10.12 -18.97
C ILE A 6 -6.47 -10.05 -17.50
N PHE A 7 -6.05 -9.02 -16.77
CA PHE A 7 -6.32 -8.91 -15.33
C PHE A 7 -6.90 -7.53 -14.98
N ALA A 8 -8.22 -7.45 -14.81
CA ALA A 8 -8.88 -6.20 -14.39
C ALA A 8 -8.35 -5.66 -13.04
N ALA A 9 -7.89 -6.57 -12.16
CA ALA A 9 -7.29 -6.20 -10.89
C ALA A 9 -5.89 -5.56 -11.02
N TYR A 10 -5.20 -5.75 -12.15
CA TYR A 10 -3.84 -5.23 -12.37
C TYR A 10 -3.78 -3.72 -12.23
N GLN A 11 -4.74 -3.00 -12.84
CA GLN A 11 -4.79 -1.55 -12.79
C GLN A 11 -5.07 -1.05 -11.38
N ARG A 12 -6.09 -1.62 -10.70
CA ARG A 12 -6.46 -1.22 -9.34
C ARG A 12 -5.33 -1.47 -8.34
N VAL A 13 -4.69 -2.64 -8.39
CA VAL A 13 -3.56 -2.98 -7.52
C VAL A 13 -2.36 -2.09 -7.83
N GLY A 14 -2.05 -1.87 -9.11
CA GLY A 14 -0.96 -0.98 -9.52
C GLY A 14 -1.14 0.46 -9.02
N GLN A 15 -2.34 1.02 -9.17
CA GLN A 15 -2.70 2.35 -8.67
C GLN A 15 -2.55 2.43 -7.14
N PHE A 16 -3.12 1.46 -6.42
CA PHE A 16 -3.02 1.40 -4.96
C PHE A 16 -1.56 1.33 -4.48
N LEU A 17 -0.75 0.43 -5.07
CA LEU A 17 0.66 0.29 -4.71
C LEU A 17 1.47 1.55 -5.05
N MET A 18 1.15 2.22 -6.15
CA MET A 18 1.80 3.48 -6.52
C MET A 18 1.48 4.61 -5.55
N ALA A 19 0.24 4.69 -5.06
CA ALA A 19 -0.16 5.64 -4.03
C ALA A 19 0.58 5.37 -2.70
N VAL A 20 0.67 4.11 -2.28
CA VAL A 20 1.46 3.72 -1.10
C VAL A 20 2.93 4.08 -1.29
N LEU A 21 3.50 3.84 -2.48
CA LEU A 21 4.88 4.17 -2.80
C LEU A 21 5.13 5.69 -2.73
N ALA A 22 4.23 6.50 -3.29
CA ALA A 22 4.33 7.97 -3.24
C ALA A 22 4.35 8.46 -1.78
N HIS A 23 3.48 7.92 -0.94
CA HIS A 23 3.45 8.23 0.48
C HIS A 23 4.76 7.84 1.20
N GLU A 24 5.37 6.71 0.85
CA GLU A 24 6.64 6.29 1.46
C GLU A 24 7.82 7.18 1.06
N VAL A 25 7.90 7.55 -0.22
CA VAL A 25 8.92 8.46 -0.73
C VAL A 25 8.79 9.84 -0.07
N ASN A 26 7.56 10.38 0.01
CA ASN A 26 7.30 11.67 0.65
C ASN A 26 7.59 11.65 2.15
N ALA A 27 7.38 10.52 2.82
CA ALA A 27 7.71 10.34 4.23
C ALA A 27 9.22 10.16 4.49
N GLY A 28 10.06 10.10 3.45
CA GLY A 28 11.50 9.85 3.57
C GLY A 28 11.83 8.48 4.16
N ARG A 29 10.90 7.52 4.12
CA ARG A 29 11.11 6.16 4.62
C ARG A 29 11.83 5.33 3.58
N GLY A 30 12.73 4.45 4.00
CA GLY A 30 13.47 3.58 3.08
C GLY A 30 14.44 4.32 2.16
N ALA A 31 15.02 5.44 2.60
CA ALA A 31 15.94 6.26 1.81
C ALA A 31 17.03 5.44 1.08
N GLN A 32 17.58 4.40 1.72
CA GLN A 32 18.58 3.51 1.13
C GLN A 32 18.14 2.80 -0.16
N ILE A 33 16.83 2.60 -0.36
CA ILE A 33 16.27 1.97 -1.56
C ILE A 33 16.05 3.02 -2.66
N PHE A 34 15.70 4.25 -2.27
CA PHE A 34 15.34 5.32 -3.20
C PHE A 34 16.51 6.23 -3.58
N GLU A 35 17.60 6.22 -2.81
CA GLU A 35 18.83 7.02 -3.04
C GLU A 35 19.42 6.88 -4.46
N PRO A 36 19.40 5.70 -5.13
CA PRO A 36 19.89 5.59 -6.50
C PRO A 36 19.08 6.38 -7.53
N TYR A 37 17.85 6.77 -7.22
CA TYR A 37 16.93 7.41 -8.16
C TYR A 37 16.90 8.93 -7.96
N LYS A 38 17.13 9.67 -9.05
CA LYS A 38 17.21 11.14 -9.01
C LYS A 38 15.85 11.83 -8.92
N SER A 39 14.77 11.15 -9.33
CA SER A 39 13.43 11.74 -9.43
C SER A 39 12.34 10.72 -9.10
N TRP A 40 11.17 11.23 -8.68
CA TRP A 40 9.96 10.43 -8.50
C TRP A 40 9.57 9.68 -9.79
N SER A 41 9.72 10.32 -10.95
CA SER A 41 9.44 9.68 -12.24
C SER A 41 10.31 8.45 -12.50
N ALA A 42 11.58 8.47 -12.10
CA ALA A 42 12.47 7.31 -12.22
C ALA A 42 12.04 6.16 -11.29
N ILE A 43 11.66 6.47 -10.05
CA ILE A 43 11.14 5.48 -9.09
C ILE A 43 9.85 4.85 -9.62
N ALA A 44 8.91 5.67 -10.12
CA ALA A 44 7.64 5.20 -10.66
C ALA A 44 7.82 4.34 -11.92
N ALA A 45 8.76 4.72 -12.81
CA ALA A 45 9.10 3.93 -13.99
C ALA A 45 9.67 2.56 -13.61
N GLU A 46 10.62 2.52 -12.67
CA GLU A 46 11.22 1.27 -12.21
C GLU A 46 10.19 0.38 -11.50
N PHE A 47 9.36 0.93 -10.61
CA PHE A 47 8.28 0.18 -9.97
C PHE A 47 7.35 -0.47 -11.00
N ARG A 48 6.96 0.26 -12.05
CA ARG A 48 6.10 -0.29 -13.12
C ARG A 48 6.78 -1.42 -13.87
N PHE A 49 8.07 -1.26 -14.16
CA PHE A 49 8.89 -2.31 -14.77
C PHE A 49 8.91 -3.56 -13.88
N GLU A 50 9.30 -3.44 -12.61
CA GLU A 50 9.33 -4.55 -11.64
C GLU A 50 7.95 -5.21 -11.49
N PHE A 51 6.88 -4.41 -11.38
CA PHE A 51 5.51 -4.91 -11.24
C PHE A 51 5.05 -5.69 -12.48
N SER A 52 5.39 -5.21 -13.69
CA SER A 52 5.10 -5.93 -14.92
C SER A 52 5.84 -7.27 -15.02
N GLN A 53 7.09 -7.31 -14.54
CA GLN A 53 7.92 -8.52 -14.54
C GLN A 53 7.41 -9.52 -13.51
N TYR A 54 6.95 -9.05 -12.34
CA TYR A 54 6.31 -9.87 -11.32
C TYR A 54 5.03 -10.54 -11.84
N VAL A 55 4.15 -9.79 -12.49
CA VAL A 55 2.91 -10.35 -13.06
C VAL A 55 3.20 -11.36 -14.17
N ARG A 56 4.27 -11.15 -14.93
CA ARG A 56 4.74 -12.09 -15.96
C ARG A 56 5.55 -13.25 -15.42
N GLN A 57 5.81 -13.31 -14.11
CA GLN A 57 6.66 -14.31 -13.46
C GLN A 57 8.03 -14.44 -14.14
N ARG A 58 8.63 -13.31 -14.51
CA ARG A 58 9.96 -13.23 -15.13
C ARG A 58 11.02 -12.97 -14.06
N SER A 59 12.27 -13.36 -14.34
CA SER A 59 13.40 -13.12 -13.44
C SER A 59 13.45 -11.66 -12.96
N PRO A 60 13.60 -11.41 -11.64
CA PRO A 60 13.93 -12.36 -10.57
C PRO A 60 12.72 -13.05 -9.90
N PHE A 61 11.50 -12.89 -10.39
CA PHE A 61 10.27 -13.36 -9.74
C PHE A 61 9.90 -14.82 -9.99
N ASP A 62 10.62 -15.52 -10.86
CA ASP A 62 10.39 -16.92 -11.27
C ASP A 62 10.72 -17.96 -10.19
N GLY A 63 11.44 -17.57 -9.14
CA GLY A 63 12.04 -18.47 -8.13
C GLY A 63 11.19 -18.89 -6.93
N TYR A 64 9.86 -18.71 -6.91
CA TYR A 64 9.05 -18.92 -5.69
C TYR A 64 9.05 -20.37 -5.13
N ARG A 65 9.51 -21.36 -5.92
CA ARG A 65 9.20 -22.80 -5.70
C ARG A 65 9.72 -23.43 -4.40
N ASN A 66 10.63 -22.80 -3.64
CA ASN A 66 11.27 -23.43 -2.47
C ASN A 66 11.26 -22.57 -1.20
N VAL A 67 10.38 -21.56 -1.09
CA VAL A 67 10.40 -20.65 0.07
C VAL A 67 9.31 -21.00 1.09
N SER A 68 9.70 -21.08 2.36
CA SER A 68 8.83 -21.51 3.47
C SER A 68 7.73 -20.51 3.81
N SER A 69 7.89 -19.23 3.48
CA SER A 69 6.87 -18.20 3.70
C SER A 69 6.91 -17.10 2.64
N PRO A 70 5.77 -16.47 2.30
CA PRO A 70 5.74 -15.33 1.38
C PRO A 70 6.66 -14.18 1.82
N LEU A 71 6.70 -13.89 3.13
CA LEU A 71 7.58 -12.85 3.67
C LEU A 71 9.06 -13.20 3.46
N ALA A 72 9.45 -14.46 3.61
CA ALA A 72 10.82 -14.89 3.34
C ALA A 72 11.18 -14.73 1.86
N TYR A 73 10.23 -14.96 0.94
CA TYR A 73 10.43 -14.79 -0.49
C TYR A 73 10.70 -13.32 -0.84
N TRP A 74 9.88 -12.41 -0.33
CA TRP A 74 10.09 -10.97 -0.56
C TRP A 74 11.38 -10.45 0.09
N LYS A 75 11.76 -10.98 1.26
CA LYS A 75 13.06 -10.68 1.90
C LYS A 75 14.26 -11.19 1.09
N SER A 76 14.16 -12.33 0.40
CA SER A 76 15.22 -12.73 -0.53
C SER A 76 15.32 -11.77 -1.72
N LEU A 77 14.19 -11.30 -2.23
CA LEU A 77 14.14 -10.38 -3.38
C LEU A 77 14.64 -8.96 -3.08
N SER A 78 14.65 -8.52 -1.82
CA SER A 78 15.09 -7.16 -1.46
C SER A 78 16.58 -6.87 -1.74
N HIS A 79 17.36 -7.91 -2.03
CA HIS A 79 18.77 -7.78 -2.41
C HIS A 79 18.97 -7.69 -3.93
N HIS A 80 17.92 -7.95 -4.73
CA HIS A 80 17.99 -7.89 -6.18
C HIS A 80 17.61 -6.50 -6.68
N HIS A 81 18.47 -5.89 -7.49
CA HIS A 81 18.26 -4.55 -8.03
C HIS A 81 16.97 -4.42 -8.86
N GLY A 82 16.55 -5.46 -9.58
CA GLY A 82 15.33 -5.46 -10.40
C GLY A 82 14.05 -5.91 -9.67
N ALA A 83 14.07 -5.94 -8.34
CA ALA A 83 12.89 -6.21 -7.52
C ALA A 83 12.89 -5.42 -6.22
N GLN A 84 13.74 -4.40 -6.10
CA GLN A 84 14.03 -3.76 -4.82
C GLN A 84 12.84 -2.92 -4.33
N ILE A 85 12.20 -2.19 -5.23
CA ILE A 85 11.07 -1.31 -4.88
C ILE A 85 9.83 -2.15 -4.56
N LEU A 86 9.52 -3.11 -5.41
CA LEU A 86 8.35 -3.98 -5.25
C LEU A 86 8.50 -4.89 -4.02
N SER A 87 9.69 -5.43 -3.77
CA SER A 87 9.93 -6.25 -2.57
C SER A 87 9.81 -5.44 -1.28
N TYR A 88 10.28 -4.19 -1.27
CA TYR A 88 10.09 -3.28 -0.14
C TYR A 88 8.61 -3.06 0.18
N LEU A 89 7.80 -2.75 -0.84
CA LEU A 89 6.35 -2.58 -0.68
C LEU A 89 5.68 -3.87 -0.20
N ALA A 90 6.06 -5.02 -0.77
CA ALA A 90 5.51 -6.31 -0.39
C ALA A 90 5.83 -6.66 1.07
N ILE A 91 7.10 -6.53 1.50
CA ILE A 91 7.50 -6.76 2.90
C ILE A 91 6.68 -5.88 3.84
N LYS A 92 6.47 -4.62 3.46
CA LYS A 92 5.66 -3.68 4.24
C LYS A 92 4.20 -4.11 4.31
N LEU A 93 3.58 -4.50 3.20
CA LEU A 93 2.21 -5.00 3.19
C LEU A 93 2.06 -6.27 4.04
N PHE A 94 3.01 -7.20 3.95
CA PHE A 94 3.02 -8.40 4.79
C PHE A 94 3.33 -8.13 6.28
N SER A 95 3.89 -6.96 6.60
CA SER A 95 4.08 -6.53 7.98
C SER A 95 2.80 -5.98 8.62
N VAL A 96 1.83 -5.53 7.79
CA VAL A 96 0.52 -5.14 8.26
C VAL A 96 -0.31 -6.41 8.43
N LEU A 97 -0.61 -6.77 9.68
CA LEU A 97 -1.48 -7.90 9.98
C LEU A 97 -2.89 -7.55 9.52
N ALA A 98 -3.38 -8.21 8.47
CA ALA A 98 -4.74 -8.02 7.95
C ALA A 98 -5.85 -8.50 8.91
N ASN A 99 -5.48 -9.00 10.09
CA ASN A 99 -6.42 -9.56 11.04
C ASN A 99 -6.55 -8.61 12.23
N SER A 100 -7.78 -8.22 12.57
CA SER A 100 -8.12 -7.53 13.83
C SER A 100 -7.94 -8.43 15.05
N MET A 101 -7.81 -9.74 14.85
CA MET A 101 -7.74 -10.73 15.93
C MET A 101 -6.60 -10.54 16.97
N PRO A 102 -5.39 -10.05 16.63
CA PRO A 102 -4.39 -9.69 17.63
C PRO A 102 -4.90 -8.61 18.60
N ASP A 103 -5.64 -7.64 18.07
CA ASP A 103 -6.31 -6.61 18.87
C ASP A 103 -7.53 -7.18 19.60
N GLU A 104 -8.30 -8.11 19.01
CA GLU A 104 -9.41 -8.78 19.70
C GLU A 104 -8.93 -9.67 20.85
N ARG A 105 -7.82 -10.40 20.68
CA ARG A 105 -7.19 -11.17 21.77
C ARG A 105 -6.70 -10.27 22.87
N THR A 106 -6.21 -9.09 22.51
CA THR A 106 -5.82 -8.05 23.46
C THR A 106 -7.06 -7.50 24.19
N GLY A 107 -8.15 -7.22 23.47
CA GLY A 107 -9.44 -6.80 24.02
C GLY A 107 -10.04 -7.86 24.95
N SER A 108 -9.97 -9.14 24.59
CA SER A 108 -10.40 -10.25 25.45
C SER A 108 -9.56 -10.35 26.73
N ALA A 109 -8.24 -10.13 26.64
CA ALA A 109 -7.38 -10.05 27.81
C ALA A 109 -7.75 -8.85 28.71
N PHE A 110 -8.02 -7.68 28.12
CA PHE A 110 -8.52 -6.51 28.84
C PHE A 110 -9.84 -6.81 29.56
N SER A 111 -10.82 -7.40 28.87
CA SER A 111 -12.11 -7.79 29.45
C SER A 111 -11.95 -8.85 30.55
N LYS A 112 -11.00 -9.78 30.40
CA LYS A 112 -10.70 -10.81 31.41
C LYS A 112 -10.10 -10.22 32.68
N PHE A 113 -9.29 -9.16 32.57
CA PHE A 113 -8.75 -8.46 33.75
C PHE A 113 -9.75 -7.49 34.37
N ASN A 114 -10.65 -6.94 33.55
CA ASN A 114 -11.68 -5.99 33.96
C ASN A 114 -13.05 -6.67 34.19
N THR A 115 -13.08 -7.82 34.87
CA THR A 115 -14.35 -8.43 35.29
C THR A 115 -15.07 -7.52 36.30
N PRO A 116 -16.41 -7.60 36.44
CA PRO A 116 -17.18 -6.71 37.32
C PRO A 116 -16.65 -6.65 38.76
N ASP A 117 -16.15 -7.78 39.26
CA ASP A 117 -15.59 -7.92 40.61
C ASP A 117 -14.20 -7.25 40.77
N ARG A 118 -13.54 -6.93 39.64
CA ARG A 118 -12.24 -6.24 39.56
C ARG A 118 -12.33 -4.88 38.86
N ALA A 119 -13.53 -4.35 38.63
CA ALA A 119 -13.77 -3.14 37.84
C ALA A 119 -13.21 -1.81 38.40
N LYS A 120 -12.55 -1.85 39.58
CA LYS A 120 -11.90 -0.69 40.21
C LYS A 120 -10.39 -0.62 39.97
N GLN A 121 -9.84 -1.46 39.08
CA GLN A 121 -8.42 -1.40 38.74
C GLN A 121 -8.13 -0.15 37.90
N ASN A 122 -7.01 0.52 38.19
CA ASN A 122 -6.52 1.61 37.34
C ASN A 122 -6.22 1.08 35.94
N ALA A 123 -6.59 1.84 34.89
CA ALA A 123 -6.37 1.45 33.50
C ALA A 123 -4.88 1.13 33.22
N GLU A 124 -3.97 1.89 33.84
CA GLU A 124 -2.52 1.65 33.74
C GLU A 124 -2.10 0.28 34.27
N THR A 125 -2.71 -0.19 35.37
CA THR A 125 -2.48 -1.51 35.93
C THR A 125 -2.93 -2.60 34.97
N VAL A 126 -4.12 -2.44 34.37
CA VAL A 126 -4.65 -3.41 33.39
C VAL A 126 -3.76 -3.49 32.16
N ILE A 127 -3.29 -2.34 31.64
CA ILE A 127 -2.34 -2.29 30.52
C ILE A 127 -1.04 -3.03 30.88
N SER A 128 -0.51 -2.80 32.09
CA SER A 128 0.71 -3.45 32.56
C SER A 128 0.56 -4.97 32.68
N MET A 129 -0.56 -5.43 33.24
CA MET A 129 -0.89 -6.87 33.34
C MET A 129 -1.02 -7.51 31.95
N THR A 130 -1.70 -6.85 31.02
CA THR A 130 -1.83 -7.32 29.63
C THR A 130 -0.46 -7.41 28.94
N LYS A 131 0.42 -6.42 29.12
CA LYS A 131 1.79 -6.45 28.57
C LYS A 131 2.61 -7.63 29.11
N VAL A 132 2.53 -7.89 30.42
CA VAL A 132 3.20 -9.05 31.04
C VAL A 132 2.67 -10.35 30.47
N LEU A 133 1.34 -10.50 30.39
CA LEU A 133 0.70 -11.71 29.85
C LEU A 133 1.10 -11.95 28.38
N GLN A 134 1.08 -10.92 27.54
CA GLN A 134 1.52 -11.02 26.15
C GLN A 134 3.01 -11.39 26.03
N ARG A 135 3.87 -10.88 26.92
CA ARG A 135 5.30 -11.22 26.94
C ARG A 135 5.50 -12.69 27.30
N GLU A 136 4.81 -13.18 28.33
CA GLU A 136 4.91 -14.58 28.75
C GLU A 136 4.33 -15.54 27.70
N GLN A 137 3.23 -15.16 27.04
CA GLN A 137 2.70 -15.90 25.90
C GLN A 137 3.73 -16.03 24.77
N ARG A 138 4.35 -14.90 24.34
CA ARG A 138 5.41 -14.92 23.32
C ARG A 138 6.59 -15.80 23.69
N LYS A 139 7.03 -15.77 24.96
CA LYS A 139 8.08 -16.67 25.45
C LYS A 139 7.63 -18.14 25.36
N SER A 140 6.42 -18.46 25.80
CA SER A 140 5.89 -19.83 25.76
C SER A 140 5.71 -20.37 24.34
N GLU A 141 5.35 -19.52 23.39
CA GLU A 141 5.24 -19.88 21.97
C GLU A 141 6.62 -20.12 21.35
N SER A 142 7.60 -19.26 21.68
CA SER A 142 8.98 -19.44 21.22
C SER A 142 9.61 -20.73 21.74
N SER A 143 9.37 -21.10 23.01
CA SER A 143 9.86 -22.35 23.59
C SER A 143 9.16 -23.57 23.01
N LYS A 144 7.85 -23.51 22.76
CA LYS A 144 7.10 -24.56 22.06
C LYS A 144 7.57 -24.73 20.61
N ALA A 145 7.79 -23.63 19.89
CA ALA A 145 8.32 -23.67 18.53
C ALA A 145 9.72 -24.30 18.49
N ALA A 146 10.59 -23.96 19.44
CA ALA A 146 11.91 -24.58 19.59
C ALA A 146 11.82 -26.08 19.92
N ALA A 147 10.94 -26.49 20.84
CA ALA A 147 10.73 -27.90 21.19
C ALA A 147 10.20 -28.73 20.01
N ASN A 148 9.27 -28.17 19.22
CA ASN A 148 8.73 -28.82 18.03
C ASN A 148 9.77 -28.96 16.90
N LEU A 149 10.76 -28.06 16.83
CA LEU A 149 11.85 -28.16 15.87
C LEU A 149 12.80 -29.33 16.21
N VAL A 150 13.05 -29.58 17.50
CA VAL A 150 13.93 -30.67 17.97
C VAL A 150 13.29 -32.04 17.73
N SER A 151 11.98 -32.18 17.92
CA SER A 151 11.30 -33.48 17.76
C SER A 151 11.20 -33.95 16.30
N ARG A 152 11.36 -33.05 15.32
CA ARG A 152 11.30 -33.37 13.88
C ARG A 152 12.65 -33.71 13.25
N GLY A 153 13.76 -33.54 13.97
CA GLY A 153 15.12 -33.76 13.47
C GLY A 153 15.69 -35.18 13.63
N SER A 154 14.93 -36.14 14.14
CA SER A 154 15.45 -37.48 14.50
C SER A 154 14.82 -38.65 13.76
N ARG A 155 14.15 -38.43 12.61
CA ARG A 155 13.60 -39.52 11.78
C ARG A 155 14.14 -39.48 10.36
N SER A 156 15.40 -39.91 10.20
CA SER A 156 16.09 -40.32 8.96
C SER A 156 17.54 -40.61 9.40
N CYS A 157 18.18 -41.76 9.22
CA CYS A 157 17.97 -42.95 8.39
C CYS A 157 18.50 -44.17 9.16
N GLU A 158 17.69 -45.20 9.38
CA GLU A 158 18.19 -46.58 9.42
C GLU A 158 17.31 -47.37 8.47
N GLU A 159 17.80 -47.48 7.23
CA GLU A 159 17.27 -48.37 6.21
C GLU A 159 18.36 -49.41 5.98
N ALA A 160 18.26 -50.55 6.67
CA ALA A 160 18.84 -51.82 6.25
C ALA A 160 18.15 -52.99 6.96
N GLU A 161 17.48 -53.80 6.14
CA GLU A 161 17.29 -55.24 6.26
C GLU A 161 16.23 -55.81 7.22
N THR A 162 15.04 -56.00 6.64
CA THR A 162 14.28 -57.26 6.58
C THR A 162 14.55 -58.34 7.64
N SER A 163 13.54 -58.64 8.45
CA SER A 163 13.02 -60.02 8.56
C SER A 163 11.74 -60.06 9.37
N ASP A 164 10.79 -60.81 8.83
CA ASP A 164 9.47 -61.22 9.35
C ASP A 164 9.36 -61.43 10.87
N ILE A 165 8.25 -60.98 11.45
CA ILE A 165 7.54 -61.65 12.56
C ILE A 165 6.09 -61.17 12.54
N ASP A 166 5.20 -62.12 12.21
CA ASP A 166 3.79 -62.10 12.53
C ASP A 166 3.62 -62.01 14.05
N SER A 167 2.87 -61.03 14.55
CA SER A 167 2.28 -61.10 15.89
C SER A 167 1.05 -60.22 15.99
N ALA A 168 -0.08 -60.92 16.04
CA ALA A 168 -1.37 -60.41 16.46
C ALA A 168 -1.30 -59.83 17.88
N SER A 169 -1.91 -58.66 18.10
CA SER A 169 -2.51 -58.32 19.41
C SER A 169 -3.41 -57.09 19.32
N GLU A 170 -4.69 -57.38 19.59
CA GLU A 170 -5.56 -56.67 20.53
C GLU A 170 -5.89 -55.20 20.28
N SER A 171 -7.03 -55.05 19.58
CA SER A 171 -7.94 -53.92 19.62
C SER A 171 -8.26 -53.49 21.07
N ARG A 172 -7.75 -52.32 21.46
CA ARG A 172 -8.13 -51.63 22.69
C ARG A 172 -9.11 -50.51 22.35
N THR A 173 -10.39 -50.78 22.62
CA THR A 173 -11.50 -49.82 22.55
C THR A 173 -11.27 -48.72 23.58
N VAL A 174 -11.14 -47.48 23.12
CA VAL A 174 -11.14 -46.29 23.99
C VAL A 174 -12.53 -45.67 23.89
N GLU A 175 -13.34 -45.92 24.92
CA GLU A 175 -14.61 -45.23 25.15
C GLU A 175 -14.29 -43.76 25.49
N ASN A 176 -14.48 -42.88 24.51
CA ASN A 176 -14.49 -41.45 24.76
C ASN A 176 -15.89 -41.06 25.23
N ALA A 177 -15.97 -40.69 26.51
CA ALA A 177 -17.15 -40.13 27.14
C ALA A 177 -17.56 -38.83 26.44
N GLU A 178 -18.77 -38.83 25.89
CA GLU A 178 -19.45 -37.65 25.36
C GLU A 178 -19.82 -36.72 26.52
N GLY A 179 -19.02 -35.67 26.69
CA GLY A 179 -19.34 -34.52 27.53
C GLY A 179 -20.26 -33.57 26.77
N ASP A 180 -21.55 -33.69 27.04
CA ASP A 180 -22.64 -32.82 26.61
C ASP A 180 -22.38 -31.38 27.09
N PHE A 181 -21.94 -30.50 26.18
CA PHE A 181 -21.87 -29.06 26.41
C PHE A 181 -22.87 -28.36 25.49
N ALA A 182 -24.07 -28.15 26.01
CA ALA A 182 -25.11 -27.36 25.39
C ALA A 182 -24.64 -25.91 25.17
N VAL A 183 -24.13 -25.63 23.97
CA VAL A 183 -23.92 -24.26 23.49
C VAL A 183 -25.28 -23.70 23.10
N THR A 184 -25.81 -22.83 23.96
CA THR A 184 -26.98 -22.00 23.66
C THR A 184 -26.58 -20.96 22.61
N GLN A 185 -26.86 -21.22 21.33
CA GLN A 185 -26.83 -20.19 20.29
C GLN A 185 -28.03 -19.27 20.47
N ALA A 186 -27.77 -18.04 20.92
CA ALA A 186 -28.73 -16.96 20.82
C ALA A 186 -28.83 -16.53 19.34
N THR A 187 -29.97 -16.83 18.73
CA THR A 187 -30.40 -16.26 17.45
C THR A 187 -30.73 -14.79 17.67
N SER A 188 -29.81 -13.88 17.34
CA SER A 188 -30.15 -12.47 17.16
C SER A 188 -30.58 -12.25 15.71
N ALA A 189 -31.89 -12.12 15.58
CA ALA A 189 -32.59 -11.67 14.40
C ALA A 189 -32.22 -10.22 14.05
N GLU A 190 -32.12 -9.97 12.75
CA GLU A 190 -32.67 -8.81 12.04
C GLU A 190 -32.26 -7.41 12.51
N ASN A 191 -31.33 -6.80 11.77
CA ASN A 191 -31.59 -5.44 11.26
C ASN A 191 -30.86 -5.23 9.93
N ALA A 192 -31.59 -5.40 8.83
CA ALA A 192 -31.18 -5.03 7.48
C ALA A 192 -31.27 -3.50 7.34
N GLY A 193 -30.21 -2.81 7.75
CA GLY A 193 -29.99 -1.41 7.40
C GLY A 193 -29.39 -1.32 6.01
N GLN A 194 -30.25 -1.20 5.00
CA GLN A 194 -29.93 -0.84 3.63
C GLN A 194 -29.29 0.56 3.62
N VAL A 195 -27.95 0.59 3.60
CA VAL A 195 -27.18 1.80 3.26
C VAL A 195 -26.90 1.68 1.77
N GLU A 196 -27.72 2.33 0.96
CA GLU A 196 -27.36 2.65 -0.42
C GLU A 196 -26.29 3.74 -0.35
N ASP A 197 -25.03 3.29 -0.31
CA ASP A 197 -23.88 4.16 -0.54
C ASP A 197 -23.82 4.40 -2.06
N GLU A 198 -24.58 5.42 -2.46
CA GLU A 198 -24.56 6.03 -3.78
C GLU A 198 -23.19 6.69 -3.96
N LEU A 199 -22.19 5.87 -4.34
CA LEU A 199 -20.90 6.33 -4.84
C LEU A 199 -21.09 6.88 -6.26
N ASP A 200 -21.78 8.02 -6.33
CA ASP A 200 -21.72 8.97 -7.42
C ASP A 200 -20.48 9.86 -7.25
N GLY A 201 -19.70 10.00 -8.30
CA GLY A 201 -18.41 10.67 -8.27
C GLY A 201 -17.39 9.98 -9.15
N THR A 202 -17.63 10.08 -10.45
CA THR A 202 -16.70 9.90 -11.56
C THR A 202 -15.30 10.47 -11.28
N ASP A 203 -14.47 9.67 -10.64
CA ASP A 203 -13.03 9.91 -10.54
C ASP A 203 -12.43 9.49 -11.88
N VAL A 204 -12.35 10.43 -12.82
CA VAL A 204 -11.88 10.20 -14.19
C VAL A 204 -10.42 9.68 -14.12
N PRO A 205 -10.17 8.38 -14.35
CA PRO A 205 -8.84 7.78 -14.16
C PRO A 205 -7.85 8.11 -15.29
N VAL A 206 -8.09 9.16 -16.07
CA VAL A 206 -7.43 9.40 -17.36
C VAL A 206 -6.25 10.35 -17.23
N GLU A 207 -6.26 11.26 -16.26
CA GLU A 207 -5.25 12.34 -16.19
C GLU A 207 -3.87 11.86 -15.67
N TRP A 208 -3.86 10.89 -14.75
CA TRP A 208 -2.60 10.32 -14.23
C TRP A 208 -1.90 9.39 -15.24
N GLU A 209 -2.62 8.86 -16.24
CA GLU A 209 -2.03 8.04 -17.31
C GLU A 209 -1.32 8.89 -18.37
N HIS A 210 -1.89 10.05 -18.73
CA HIS A 210 -1.28 11.01 -19.65
C HIS A 210 -0.04 11.71 -19.04
N ALA A 211 -0.11 12.13 -17.78
CA ALA A 211 1.05 12.74 -17.09
C ALA A 211 2.24 11.78 -16.93
N ALA A 212 1.97 10.47 -17.05
CA ALA A 212 2.91 9.38 -16.89
C ALA A 212 3.55 8.89 -18.20
N GLY A 213 3.14 9.42 -19.36
CA GLY A 213 3.63 9.01 -20.69
C GLY A 213 3.34 7.55 -21.05
N LEU A 214 2.26 6.98 -20.50
CA LEU A 214 1.86 5.58 -20.74
C LEU A 214 0.69 5.47 -21.74
N ASP A 215 0.30 6.58 -22.36
CA ASP A 215 -0.68 6.65 -23.44
C ASP A 215 -0.06 6.46 -24.83
N GLU A 216 1.16 5.92 -24.92
CA GLU A 216 1.76 5.51 -26.20
C GLU A 216 0.95 4.36 -26.84
N THR A 217 -0.16 4.71 -27.46
CA THR A 217 -0.66 4.03 -28.65
C THR A 217 0.44 4.13 -29.70
N ILE A 218 1.05 2.99 -30.04
CA ILE A 218 2.01 2.89 -31.15
C ILE A 218 1.28 3.30 -32.44
N GLU A 219 1.40 4.57 -32.85
CA GLU A 219 0.78 5.09 -34.07
C GLU A 219 1.63 4.74 -35.32
N PRO A 220 1.02 4.21 -36.39
CA PRO A 220 1.62 4.25 -37.72
C PRO A 220 1.64 5.69 -38.28
N VAL A 221 2.65 5.93 -39.12
CA VAL A 221 3.14 7.22 -39.65
C VAL A 221 2.08 8.14 -40.31
N GLN A 222 1.92 9.34 -39.71
CA GLN A 222 1.73 10.72 -40.28
C GLN A 222 0.42 11.13 -41.02
N PRO A 223 0.15 12.45 -41.18
CA PRO A 223 -0.26 13.42 -40.14
C PRO A 223 -1.53 14.22 -40.54
N GLY A 224 -2.31 14.70 -39.57
CA GLY A 224 -3.46 15.58 -39.83
C GLY A 224 -3.51 16.76 -38.85
N PRO A 225 -3.96 17.95 -39.27
CA PRO A 225 -3.84 19.18 -38.49
C PRO A 225 -4.76 19.12 -37.27
N ARG A 226 -4.16 19.11 -36.08
CA ARG A 226 -4.88 19.28 -34.81
C ARG A 226 -5.04 20.77 -34.53
N ASP A 227 -6.28 21.21 -34.45
CA ASP A 227 -6.62 22.52 -33.90
C ASP A 227 -6.27 22.51 -32.41
N THR A 228 -5.34 23.37 -32.01
CA THR A 228 -4.88 23.50 -30.63
C THR A 228 -5.41 24.81 -30.06
N PHE A 229 -6.08 24.73 -28.90
CA PHE A 229 -6.42 25.91 -28.12
C PHE A 229 -5.14 26.40 -27.43
N VAL A 230 -4.53 27.42 -27.99
CA VAL A 230 -3.38 28.10 -27.38
C VAL A 230 -3.91 29.05 -26.31
N VAL A 231 -3.72 28.69 -25.05
CA VAL A 231 -3.80 29.65 -23.95
C VAL A 231 -2.54 30.51 -24.04
N ALA A 232 -2.71 31.80 -24.31
CA ALA A 232 -1.60 32.73 -24.50
C ALA A 232 -0.75 32.81 -23.22
N LEU A 233 0.44 32.20 -23.27
CA LEU A 233 1.43 32.17 -22.19
C LEU A 233 2.10 33.53 -21.92
N GLN A 234 1.74 34.58 -22.65
CA GLN A 234 2.43 35.87 -22.57
C GLN A 234 1.86 36.82 -21.50
N ASP A 235 0.58 36.70 -21.19
CA ASP A 235 -0.03 37.48 -20.12
C ASP A 235 -0.49 36.50 -19.05
N GLY A 236 0.36 36.28 -18.04
CA GLY A 236 0.09 35.36 -16.95
C GLY A 236 -1.33 35.52 -16.39
N ILE A 237 -1.92 34.43 -15.91
CA ILE A 237 -3.27 34.42 -15.35
C ILE A 237 -3.31 35.41 -14.18
N ASP A 238 -4.00 36.53 -14.39
CA ASP A 238 -4.12 37.58 -13.38
C ASP A 238 -5.09 37.14 -12.28
N ILE A 239 -4.53 36.49 -11.26
CA ILE A 239 -5.22 36.07 -10.04
C ILE A 239 -5.82 37.24 -9.24
N THR A 240 -5.50 38.49 -9.59
CA THR A 240 -6.12 39.68 -8.99
C THR A 240 -7.38 40.13 -9.70
N ALA A 241 -7.75 39.49 -10.83
CA ALA A 241 -8.98 39.80 -11.54
C ALA A 241 -10.20 39.55 -10.62
N ALA A 242 -10.98 40.61 -10.37
CA ALA A 242 -12.12 40.58 -9.46
C ALA A 242 -13.14 39.46 -9.76
N LYS A 243 -13.19 39.02 -11.02
CA LYS A 243 -14.07 37.94 -11.46
C LYS A 243 -13.61 36.56 -10.97
N LEU A 244 -12.29 36.33 -10.86
CA LEU A 244 -11.72 35.12 -10.28
C LEU A 244 -11.79 35.15 -8.75
N LEU A 245 -11.59 36.31 -8.14
CA LEU A 245 -11.75 36.48 -6.69
C LEU A 245 -13.20 36.24 -6.25
N ASN A 246 -14.21 36.70 -7.01
CA ASN A 246 -15.63 36.39 -6.72
C ASN A 246 -16.01 34.91 -6.93
N LEU A 247 -15.22 34.15 -7.69
CA LEU A 247 -15.40 32.70 -7.84
C LEU A 247 -14.73 31.91 -6.70
N LEU A 248 -13.79 32.53 -5.98
CA LEU A 248 -12.99 31.91 -4.92
C LEU A 248 -13.35 32.42 -3.51
N SER A 249 -14.15 33.47 -3.37
CA SER A 249 -14.67 33.95 -2.08
C SER A 249 -16.11 33.52 -1.87
N ASP A 250 -16.39 32.88 -0.73
CA ASP A 250 -17.76 32.48 -0.33
C ASP A 250 -18.67 33.67 0.06
N GLU A 251 -18.14 34.90 0.02
CA GLU A 251 -18.87 36.12 0.30
C GLU A 251 -18.99 36.95 -0.99
N LEU A 252 -20.21 37.33 -1.37
CA LEU A 252 -20.50 38.11 -2.58
C LEU A 252 -19.88 39.51 -2.46
N VAL A 253 -18.76 39.75 -3.13
CA VAL A 253 -18.13 41.08 -3.18
C VAL A 253 -18.85 41.92 -4.22
N GLU A 254 -19.65 42.90 -3.76
CA GLU A 254 -20.26 43.87 -4.66
C GLU A 254 -19.19 44.76 -5.33
N PRO A 255 -19.26 44.98 -6.66
CA PRO A 255 -18.25 45.73 -7.38
C PRO A 255 -18.23 47.19 -6.92
N SER A 256 -17.13 47.59 -6.29
CA SER A 256 -16.87 48.96 -5.86
C SER A 256 -16.85 49.90 -7.08
N ARG A 257 -17.69 50.94 -7.04
CA ARG A 257 -17.77 51.98 -8.07
C ARG A 257 -16.39 52.65 -8.23
N PRO A 258 -15.86 52.79 -9.46
CA PRO A 258 -14.56 53.41 -9.69
C PRO A 258 -14.63 54.90 -9.35
N LEU A 259 -13.85 55.30 -8.34
CA LEU A 259 -13.60 56.69 -7.99
C LEU A 259 -12.56 57.25 -8.98
N HIS A 260 -12.97 58.25 -9.75
CA HIS A 260 -12.09 59.11 -10.52
C HIS A 260 -11.13 59.89 -9.60
N ASP A 261 -9.87 59.98 -10.02
CA ASP A 261 -8.91 61.11 -9.87
C ASP A 261 -7.49 60.55 -9.68
N ALA A 262 -6.37 61.17 -10.04
CA ALA A 262 -5.98 62.25 -10.94
C ALA A 262 -4.47 62.42 -10.65
N SER A 263 -3.68 62.66 -11.69
CA SER A 263 -2.35 63.31 -11.66
C SER A 263 -1.15 62.57 -11.04
N GLY A 264 -0.02 62.54 -11.78
CA GLY A 264 1.29 62.20 -11.22
C GLY A 264 2.32 61.66 -12.21
N SER A 265 2.63 62.40 -13.28
CA SER A 265 3.71 62.11 -14.23
C SER A 265 5.10 62.15 -13.60
N LEU A 266 6.01 61.21 -13.91
CA LEU A 266 7.47 61.39 -13.92
C LEU A 266 8.19 60.22 -14.67
N PRO A 267 9.48 60.38 -15.08
CA PRO A 267 9.93 60.13 -16.45
C PRO A 267 10.70 58.81 -16.68
N ILE A 268 10.70 58.41 -17.96
CA ILE A 268 11.36 57.26 -18.57
C ILE A 268 12.90 57.40 -18.57
N PRO A 269 13.67 56.35 -18.20
CA PRO A 269 15.04 56.20 -18.64
C PRO A 269 15.23 55.03 -19.63
N VAL A 270 15.52 55.43 -20.86
CA VAL A 270 16.47 54.91 -21.87
C VAL A 270 16.80 53.40 -21.88
N ARG A 271 16.38 52.83 -23.01
CA ARG A 271 16.59 51.50 -23.60
C ARG A 271 18.08 51.22 -23.91
N GLY A 272 18.64 50.13 -23.38
CA GLY A 272 19.90 49.53 -23.84
C GLY A 272 19.64 48.40 -24.85
N PRO A 273 20.52 48.18 -25.86
CA PRO A 273 20.30 47.20 -26.93
C PRO A 273 20.56 45.74 -26.50
N PRO A 274 19.89 44.76 -27.12
CA PRO A 274 20.02 43.34 -26.79
C PRO A 274 21.33 42.75 -27.33
N ILE A 275 22.05 42.02 -26.47
CA ILE A 275 23.19 41.19 -26.84
C ILE A 275 22.64 39.86 -27.39
N TYR A 276 22.85 39.61 -28.68
CA TYR A 276 22.68 38.30 -29.29
C TYR A 276 23.87 37.41 -28.92
N ALA A 277 23.61 36.28 -28.27
CA ALA A 277 24.57 35.19 -28.17
C ALA A 277 24.07 34.01 -29.00
N THR A 278 24.90 33.67 -29.98
CA THR A 278 24.74 32.67 -31.02
C THR A 278 25.44 31.38 -30.57
N ILE A 279 24.69 30.26 -30.63
CA ILE A 279 25.08 28.88 -31.01
C ILE A 279 26.30 28.22 -30.30
N ASP A 280 26.12 27.04 -29.72
CA ASP A 280 26.82 25.85 -30.24
C ASP A 280 26.21 24.51 -29.77
N SER A 281 26.07 23.66 -30.77
CA SER A 281 25.54 22.30 -30.75
C SER A 281 26.66 21.31 -30.40
N PHE A 282 26.36 20.31 -29.58
CA PHE A 282 26.95 18.97 -29.66
C PHE A 282 25.92 17.94 -29.19
#